data_AF-G5LQM0-F1
#
_entry.id   AF-G5LQM0-F1
#
_cell.length_a   1.000
_cell.length_b   1.000
_cell.length_c   1.000
_cell.angle_alpha   90.00
_cell.angle_beta   90.00
_cell.angle_gamma   90.00
#
_symmetry.space_group_name_H-M   'P 1'
#
loop_
_entity.id
_entity.type
_entity.pdbx_description
1 polymer ?
#
loop_
_entity_poly.entity_id
_entity_poly.type
_entity_poly.pdbx_seq_one_letter_code
_entity_poly.pdbx_strand_id
1 'polypeptide(L)'
;NSGDAFHIGDALLDFGGGHKIRRKAKPGYYIYHSLPASHQAIFFPTVALKKYPYDLQYHVSSDYALAARLYKAGYPFRRINGLVSEFSMGGVSTSNNLELCQDAKNVQRKILRVPGFWAQLSYLLRLKTTGKTKARYNKV
;
A
#
# COMPACT_ATOMS: atom_id res chain seq x y z
N ASN A 1 -4.15 -25.01 -2.86
CA ASN A 1 -2.89 -24.46 -2.31
C ASN A 1 -3.06 -23.02 -1.85
N SER A 2 -2.78 -22.75 -0.59
CA SER A 2 -2.85 -21.42 0.04
C SER A 2 -1.57 -20.59 -0.16
N GLY A 3 -0.51 -21.23 -0.65
CA GLY A 3 0.83 -20.65 -0.80
C GLY A 3 1.01 -19.67 -1.96
N ASP A 4 0.00 -19.50 -2.82
CA ASP A 4 0.09 -18.70 -4.06
C ASP A 4 -0.79 -17.46 -4.01
N ALA A 5 -1.01 -16.84 -2.86
CA ALA A 5 -1.86 -15.65 -2.75
C ALA A 5 -1.34 -14.66 -1.71
N PHE A 6 -1.56 -13.37 -1.97
CA PHE A 6 -1.46 -12.35 -0.93
C PHE A 6 -2.62 -12.51 0.03
N HIS A 7 -2.35 -12.35 1.32
CA HIS A 7 -3.41 -12.29 2.32
C HIS A 7 -3.43 -10.89 2.92
N ILE A 8 -4.59 -10.22 2.86
CA ILE A 8 -4.74 -8.82 3.26
C ILE A 8 -5.80 -8.70 4.36
N GLY A 9 -5.50 -7.91 5.38
CA GLY A 9 -6.39 -7.68 6.51
C GLY A 9 -6.65 -6.20 6.79
N ASP A 10 -7.53 -5.95 7.75
CA ASP A 10 -7.75 -4.60 8.24
C ASP A 10 -6.61 -4.20 9.19
N ALA A 11 -6.34 -2.90 9.28
CA ALA A 11 -5.35 -2.34 10.19
C ALA A 11 -5.96 -1.27 11.10
N LEU A 12 -5.39 -1.09 12.29
CA LEU A 12 -5.78 -0.07 13.26
C LEU A 12 -4.65 0.96 13.34
N LEU A 13 -4.99 2.21 13.03
CA LEU A 13 -4.05 3.32 13.06
C LEU A 13 -4.25 4.03 14.39
N ASP A 14 -3.23 3.99 15.25
CA ASP A 14 -3.22 4.67 16.55
C ASP A 14 -2.58 6.05 16.40
N PHE A 15 -3.32 7.11 16.68
CA PHE A 15 -2.86 8.49 16.61
C PHE A 15 -2.46 9.05 17.98
N GLY A 16 -2.49 8.23 19.04
CA GLY A 16 -2.25 8.67 20.42
C GLY A 16 -3.52 9.22 21.09
N GLY A 17 -3.47 9.41 22.41
CA GLY A 17 -4.58 9.97 23.19
C GLY A 17 -5.87 9.12 23.15
N GLY A 18 -5.76 7.82 22.87
CA GLY A 18 -6.91 6.92 22.68
C GLY A 18 -7.59 7.04 21.30
N HIS A 19 -7.09 7.89 20.39
CA HIS A 19 -7.66 8.07 19.06
C HIS A 19 -7.16 6.99 18.09
N LYS A 20 -8.00 5.99 17.83
CA LYS A 20 -7.70 4.90 16.89
C LYS A 20 -8.68 4.87 15.71
N ILE A 21 -8.17 4.67 14.50
CA ILE A 21 -8.97 4.57 13.27
C ILE A 21 -8.73 3.22 12.61
N ARG A 22 -9.80 2.45 12.38
CA ARG A 22 -9.73 1.21 11.59
C ARG A 22 -9.71 1.52 10.10
N ARG A 23 -8.69 1.04 9.39
CA ARG A 23 -8.57 1.05 7.93
C ARG A 23 -8.87 -0.33 7.37
N LYS A 24 -10.00 -0.46 6.67
CA LYS A 24 -10.42 -1.71 6.03
C LYS A 24 -9.56 -2.05 4.81
N ALA A 25 -9.26 -3.34 4.63
CA ALA A 25 -8.74 -3.85 3.37
C ALA A 25 -9.74 -3.59 2.24
N LYS A 26 -9.20 -3.13 1.11
CA LYS A 26 -9.93 -2.84 -0.13
C LYS A 26 -9.84 -4.04 -1.09
N PRO A 27 -10.71 -4.10 -2.10
CA PRO A 27 -10.63 -5.12 -3.14
C PRO A 27 -9.27 -5.11 -3.87
N GLY A 28 -8.86 -6.27 -4.38
CA GLY A 28 -7.56 -6.45 -5.03
C GLY A 28 -7.31 -5.52 -6.23
N TYR A 29 -8.35 -5.17 -6.99
CA TYR A 29 -8.23 -4.22 -8.12
C TYR A 29 -7.77 -2.82 -7.69
N TYR A 30 -7.85 -2.49 -6.39
CA TYR A 30 -7.36 -1.22 -5.87
C TYR A 30 -5.85 -1.04 -6.08
N ILE A 31 -5.11 -2.13 -6.33
CA ILE A 31 -3.67 -2.12 -6.67
C ILE A 31 -3.31 -1.19 -7.83
N TYR A 32 -4.22 -0.96 -8.79
CA TYR A 32 -4.01 0.01 -9.89
C TYR A 32 -3.94 1.46 -9.42
N HIS A 33 -4.42 1.75 -8.21
CA HIS A 33 -4.32 3.04 -7.55
C HIS A 33 -3.33 3.02 -6.39
N SER A 34 -3.42 2.04 -5.49
CA SER A 34 -2.51 1.89 -4.34
C SER A 34 -2.61 0.51 -3.70
N LEU A 35 -1.75 0.21 -2.72
CA LEU A 35 -1.89 -1.03 -1.94
C LEU A 35 -3.33 -1.19 -1.39
N PRO A 36 -3.91 -2.40 -1.51
CA PRO A 36 -5.29 -2.64 -1.10
C PRO A 36 -5.46 -2.66 0.43
N ALA A 37 -4.41 -2.89 1.20
CA ALA A 37 -4.41 -2.82 2.66
C ALA A 37 -3.23 -1.98 3.17
N SER A 38 -3.17 -1.76 4.49
CA SER A 38 -1.95 -1.18 5.09
C SER A 38 -0.75 -2.09 4.84
N HIS A 39 0.44 -1.52 4.67
CA HIS A 39 1.68 -2.28 4.45
C HIS A 39 1.88 -3.37 5.52
N GLN A 40 1.63 -3.02 6.78
CA GLN A 40 1.74 -3.91 7.93
C GLN A 40 0.56 -4.89 8.07
N ALA A 41 -0.38 -4.90 7.14
CA ALA A 41 -1.54 -5.81 7.12
C ALA A 41 -1.58 -6.66 5.83
N ILE A 42 -0.42 -6.87 5.21
CA ILE A 42 -0.26 -7.70 4.01
C ILE A 42 0.74 -8.82 4.30
N PHE A 43 0.32 -10.06 4.06
CA PHE A 43 1.20 -11.22 4.03
C PHE A 43 1.52 -11.57 2.57
N PHE A 44 2.81 -11.64 2.28
CA PHE A 44 3.32 -12.02 0.97
C PHE A 44 3.65 -13.52 0.94
N PRO A 45 3.29 -14.25 -0.12
CA PRO A 45 3.62 -15.66 -0.24
C PRO A 45 5.13 -15.87 -0.35
N THR A 46 5.71 -16.72 0.49
CA THR A 46 7.16 -16.96 0.56
C THR A 46 7.73 -17.45 -0.77
N VAL A 47 7.00 -18.31 -1.48
CA VAL A 47 7.38 -18.79 -2.82
C VAL A 47 7.55 -17.64 -3.81
N ALA A 48 6.71 -16.61 -3.70
CA ALA A 48 6.75 -15.43 -4.54
C ALA A 48 7.91 -14.51 -4.14
N LEU A 49 8.18 -14.33 -2.84
CA LEU A 49 9.31 -13.54 -2.36
C LEU A 49 10.67 -14.11 -2.82
N LYS A 50 10.81 -15.44 -2.80
CA LYS A 50 12.03 -16.11 -3.29
C LYS A 50 12.25 -15.89 -4.79
N LYS A 51 11.17 -15.79 -5.57
CA LYS A 51 11.21 -15.59 -7.03
C LYS A 51 11.31 -14.11 -7.44
N TYR A 52 10.69 -13.22 -6.67
CA TYR A 52 10.60 -11.80 -6.93
C TYR A 52 11.09 -11.02 -5.71
N PRO A 53 12.42 -10.82 -5.57
CA PRO A 53 12.96 -10.04 -4.47
C PRO A 53 12.54 -8.57 -4.59
N TYR A 54 12.62 -7.87 -3.46
CA TYR A 54 12.40 -6.44 -3.38
C TYR A 54 13.34 -5.68 -4.34
N ASP A 55 12.78 -4.69 -5.02
CA ASP A 55 13.53 -3.78 -5.87
C ASP A 55 13.96 -2.58 -5.05
N LEU A 56 15.27 -2.46 -4.84
CA LEU A 56 15.88 -1.43 -3.98
C LEU A 56 15.77 -0.02 -4.58
N GLN A 57 15.37 0.12 -5.85
CA GLN A 57 15.12 1.43 -6.46
C GLN A 57 13.89 2.14 -5.89
N TYR A 58 12.96 1.41 -5.26
CA TYR A 58 11.73 1.98 -4.67
C TYR A 58 11.87 2.11 -3.16
N HIS A 59 12.65 3.08 -2.69
CA HIS A 59 12.98 3.23 -1.26
C HIS A 59 11.75 3.35 -0.35
N VAL A 60 10.73 4.11 -0.79
CA VAL A 60 9.54 4.38 0.03
C VAL A 60 8.36 3.48 -0.35
N SER A 61 8.30 3.02 -1.61
CA SER A 61 7.17 2.24 -2.14
C SER A 61 7.54 0.80 -2.53
N SER A 62 8.59 0.23 -1.92
CA SER A 62 9.10 -1.12 -2.19
C SER A 62 8.01 -2.20 -2.12
N ASP A 63 7.18 -2.17 -1.08
CA ASP A 63 6.05 -3.10 -0.92
C ASP A 63 5.00 -2.94 -2.03
N TYR A 64 4.76 -1.71 -2.49
CA TYR A 64 3.81 -1.46 -3.56
C TYR A 64 4.35 -1.97 -4.89
N ALA A 65 5.63 -1.75 -5.17
CA ALA A 65 6.30 -2.28 -6.35
C ALA A 65 6.27 -3.82 -6.37
N LEU A 66 6.60 -4.45 -5.24
CA LEU A 66 6.55 -5.90 -5.08
C LEU A 66 5.13 -6.44 -5.30
N ALA A 67 4.13 -5.87 -4.61
CA ALA A 67 2.73 -6.28 -4.74
C ALA A 67 2.23 -6.11 -6.19
N ALA A 68 2.61 -5.04 -6.87
CA ALA A 68 2.26 -4.82 -8.28
C ALA A 68 2.88 -5.88 -9.20
N ARG A 69 4.16 -6.22 -9.01
CA ARG A 69 4.87 -7.24 -9.81
C ARG A 69 4.22 -8.61 -9.65
N LEU A 70 3.96 -8.99 -8.41
CA LEU A 70 3.33 -10.25 -8.06
C LEU A 70 1.88 -10.33 -8.56
N TYR A 71 1.09 -9.25 -8.44
CA TYR A 71 -0.25 -9.20 -9.02
C TYR A 71 -0.22 -9.39 -10.54
N LYS A 72 0.73 -8.76 -11.24
CA LYS A 72 0.93 -8.95 -12.68
C LYS A 72 1.42 -10.36 -13.05
N ALA A 73 2.12 -11.03 -12.14
CA ALA A 73 2.53 -12.42 -12.29
C ALA A 73 1.40 -13.43 -11.98
N GLY A 74 0.18 -12.95 -11.66
CA GLY A 74 -1.01 -13.78 -11.49
C GLY A 74 -1.33 -14.18 -10.05
N TYR A 75 -0.63 -13.63 -9.05
CA TYR A 75 -0.93 -13.92 -7.64
C TYR A 75 -2.18 -13.15 -7.18
N PRO A 76 -3.28 -13.83 -6.77
CA PRO A 76 -4.50 -13.18 -6.33
C PRO A 76 -4.38 -12.60 -4.91
N PHE A 77 -5.23 -11.61 -4.62
CA PHE A 77 -5.46 -11.12 -3.25
C PHE A 77 -6.58 -11.92 -2.58
N ARG A 78 -6.35 -12.38 -1.35
CA ARG A 78 -7.34 -12.99 -0.45
C ARG A 78 -7.51 -12.15 0.80
N ARG A 79 -8.75 -11.98 1.24
CA ARG A 79 -9.05 -11.17 2.42
C ARG A 79 -9.10 -12.04 3.67
N ILE A 80 -8.42 -11.60 4.73
CA ILE A 80 -8.59 -12.09 6.09
C ILE A 80 -9.70 -11.25 6.75
N ASN A 81 -10.69 -11.92 7.34
CA ASN A 81 -11.72 -11.24 8.11
C ASN A 81 -11.18 -10.87 9.48
N GLY A 82 -10.91 -9.58 9.71
CA GLY A 82 -10.52 -9.09 11.01
C GLY A 82 -9.35 -8.11 10.96
N LEU A 83 -8.91 -7.74 12.17
CA LEU A 83 -7.74 -6.90 12.38
C LEU A 83 -6.48 -7.77 12.30
N VAL A 84 -5.52 -7.35 11.48
CA VAL A 84 -4.23 -8.03 11.33
C VAL A 84 -3.09 -7.25 11.96
N SER A 85 -3.20 -5.91 12.00
CA SER A 85 -2.17 -5.07 12.61
C SER A 85 -2.72 -3.82 13.26
N GLU A 86 -1.94 -3.32 14.21
CA GLU A 86 -2.12 -2.04 14.87
C GLU A 86 -0.78 -1.32 14.89
N PHE A 87 -0.77 -0.03 14.54
CA PHE A 87 0.46 0.75 14.56
C PHE A 87 0.24 2.23 14.82
N SER A 88 1.23 2.83 15.47
CA SER A 88 1.25 4.26 15.75
C SER A 88 1.54 5.05 14.48
N MET A 89 0.77 6.12 14.27
CA MET A 89 0.98 7.10 13.23
C MET A 89 2.11 8.06 13.65
N GLY A 90 2.94 8.50 12.70
CA GLY A 90 4.05 9.44 12.96
C GLY A 90 5.43 8.97 12.49
N GLY A 91 5.56 7.75 11.96
CA GLY A 91 6.82 7.26 11.38
C GLY A 91 7.24 7.93 10.06
N VAL A 92 8.48 7.67 9.63
CA VAL A 92 9.16 8.26 8.45
C VAL A 92 8.31 8.21 7.17
N SER A 93 7.45 7.21 7.03
CA SER A 93 6.46 7.03 5.94
C SER A 93 5.43 8.17 5.80
N THR A 94 5.38 9.11 6.75
CA THR A 94 4.47 10.26 6.76
C THR A 94 5.15 11.57 6.31
N SER A 95 6.49 11.55 6.22
CA SER A 95 7.33 12.75 6.02
C SER A 95 7.66 13.00 4.54
N ASN A 96 7.90 11.95 3.74
CA ASN A 96 8.34 12.07 2.34
C ASN A 96 7.20 11.85 1.32
N ASN A 97 6.15 12.65 1.42
CA ASN A 97 4.92 12.50 0.62
C ASN A 97 5.13 12.63 -0.89
N LEU A 98 6.08 13.45 -1.33
CA LEU A 98 6.37 13.65 -2.74
C LEU A 98 7.05 12.43 -3.35
N GLU A 99 8.09 11.91 -2.69
CA GLU A 99 8.79 10.68 -3.12
C GLU A 99 7.82 9.49 -3.15
N LEU A 100 6.97 9.34 -2.12
CA LEU A 100 5.93 8.31 -2.08
C LEU A 100 4.97 8.40 -3.26
N CYS A 101 4.54 9.60 -3.64
CA CYS A 101 3.64 9.78 -4.77
C CYS A 101 4.34 9.55 -6.12
N GLN A 102 5.61 9.97 -6.26
CA GLN A 102 6.40 9.79 -7.48
C GLN A 102 6.75 8.32 -7.71
N ASP A 103 7.17 7.60 -6.67
CA ASP A 103 7.40 6.16 -6.72
C ASP A 103 6.13 5.40 -7.06
N ALA A 104 5.00 5.75 -6.42
CA ALA A 104 3.73 5.11 -6.73
C ALA A 104 3.31 5.32 -8.19
N LYS A 105 3.56 6.51 -8.76
CA LYS A 105 3.32 6.78 -10.19
C LYS A 105 4.24 5.95 -11.08
N ASN A 106 5.51 5.78 -10.69
CA ASN A 106 6.46 4.91 -11.40
C ASN A 106 6.00 3.45 -11.40
N VAL A 107 5.55 2.92 -10.26
CA VAL A 107 4.98 1.57 -10.16
C VAL A 107 3.77 1.40 -11.08
N GLN A 108 2.84 2.36 -11.06
CA GLN A 108 1.65 2.33 -11.92
C GLN A 108 1.99 2.31 -13.41
N ARG A 109 2.94 3.14 -13.84
CA ARG A 109 3.32 3.25 -15.25
C ARG A 109 4.19 2.09 -15.72
N LYS A 110 5.23 1.73 -14.95
CA LYS A 110 6.25 0.76 -15.36
C LYS A 110 5.79 -0.70 -15.16
N ILE A 111 5.17 -1.00 -14.02
CA ILE A 111 4.82 -2.38 -13.65
C ILE A 111 3.38 -2.68 -14.07
N LEU A 112 2.42 -1.85 -13.64
CA LEU A 112 1.01 -2.09 -13.88
C LEU A 112 0.57 -1.69 -15.29
N ARG A 113 1.41 -0.95 -16.02
CA ARG A 113 1.15 -0.42 -17.37
C ARG A 113 -0.14 0.41 -17.45
N VAL A 114 -0.44 1.15 -16.39
CA VAL A 114 -1.59 2.06 -16.34
C VAL A 114 -1.36 3.21 -17.33
N PRO A 115 -2.36 3.59 -18.17
CA PRO A 115 -2.22 4.70 -19.09
C PRO A 115 -1.87 6.02 -18.37
N GLY A 116 -1.09 6.87 -19.03
CA GLY A 116 -0.49 8.07 -18.39
C GLY A 116 -1.50 9.02 -17.75
N PHE A 117 -2.65 9.21 -18.39
CA PHE A 117 -3.77 10.00 -17.85
C PHE A 117 -4.31 9.45 -16.52
N TRP A 118 -4.58 8.15 -16.45
CA TRP A 118 -5.09 7.49 -15.23
C TRP A 118 -4.05 7.51 -14.10
N ALA A 119 -2.77 7.33 -14.43
CA ALA A 119 -1.69 7.43 -13.46
C ALA A 119 -1.57 8.86 -12.90
N GLN A 120 -1.79 9.89 -13.72
CA GLN A 120 -1.78 11.28 -13.27
C GLN A 120 -2.97 11.60 -12.36
N LEU A 121 -4.18 11.14 -12.71
CA LEU A 121 -5.36 11.29 -11.86
C LEU A 121 -5.17 10.59 -10.50
N SER A 122 -4.62 9.38 -10.54
CA SER A 122 -4.28 8.59 -9.35
C SER A 122 -3.28 9.34 -8.44
N TYR A 123 -2.25 9.95 -9.03
CA TYR A 123 -1.27 10.79 -8.34
C TYR A 123 -1.93 11.99 -7.62
N LEU A 124 -2.81 12.73 -8.31
CA LEU A 124 -3.51 13.89 -7.74
C LEU A 124 -4.43 13.50 -6.57
N LEU A 125 -5.17 12.40 -6.72
CA LEU A 125 -6.03 11.87 -5.65
C LEU A 125 -5.20 11.48 -4.43
N ARG A 126 -4.04 10.85 -4.64
CA ARG A 126 -3.16 10.40 -3.57
C ARG A 126 -2.56 11.58 -2.79
N LEU A 127 -2.10 12.63 -3.48
CA LEU A 127 -1.65 13.87 -2.86
C LEU A 127 -2.70 14.47 -1.91
N LYS A 128 -3.97 14.53 -2.37
CA LYS A 128 -5.08 15.05 -1.56
C LYS A 128 -5.35 14.20 -0.31
N THR A 129 -5.27 12.87 -0.42
CA THR A 129 -5.49 11.96 0.72
C THR A 129 -4.34 11.99 1.74
N THR A 130 -3.10 12.07 1.27
CA THR A 130 -1.93 12.12 2.14
C THR A 130 -1.89 13.43 2.93
N GLY A 131 -2.22 14.55 2.29
CA GLY A 131 -2.35 15.86 2.95
C GLY A 131 -3.42 15.87 4.07
N LYS A 132 -4.59 15.25 3.82
CA LYS A 132 -5.64 15.12 4.84
C LYS A 132 -5.23 14.27 6.05
N THR A 133 -4.43 13.23 5.82
CA THR A 133 -3.97 12.33 6.89
C THR A 133 -2.97 13.05 7.81
N LYS A 134 -2.04 13.81 7.23
CA LYS A 134 -1.10 14.67 7.98
C LYS A 134 -1.82 15.78 8.77
N ALA A 135 -2.82 16.42 8.16
CA ALA A 135 -3.62 17.44 8.84
C ALA A 135 -4.46 16.88 10.01
N ARG A 136 -4.82 15.59 9.99
CA ARG A 136 -5.49 14.92 11.11
C ARG A 136 -4.52 14.57 12.23
N TYR A 137 -3.31 14.13 11.92
CA TYR A 137 -2.28 13.87 12.92
C TYR A 137 -1.89 15.15 13.68
N ASN A 138 -1.66 16.26 12.97
CA ASN A 138 -1.27 17.54 13.60
C ASN A 138 -2.37 18.22 14.43
N LYS A 139 -3.58 17.66 14.51
CA LYS A 139 -4.70 18.18 15.31
C LYS A 139 -4.86 17.47 16.66
N VAL A 140 -4.12 16.38 16.88
CA VAL A 140 -4.02 15.65 18.16
C VAL A 140 -2.81 16.20 18.90
#